data_AF-A0A9P4YM53-F1
#
_entry.id   AF-A0A9P4YM53-F1
#
_cell.length_a   1.000
_cell.length_b   1.000
_cell.length_c   1.000
_cell.angle_alpha   90.00
_cell.angle_beta   90.00
_cell.angle_gamma   90.00
#
_symmetry.space_group_name_H-M   'P 1'
#
loop_
_entity.id
_entity.type
_entity.pdbx_description
1 polymer ?
#
loop_
_entity_poly.entity_id
_entity_poly.type
_entity_poly.pdbx_seq_one_letter_code
_entity_poly.pdbx_strand_id
1 'polypeptide(L)' 'MLTQGNLTSKFFSAEGEFCAGIPLLGPVQLQERETSLKGPEKLAFLRMVRKILQWQPENRSSAKELERDEWIQSYF' A
#
# COMPACT_ATOMS: atom_id res chain seq x y z
N MET A 1 2.38 -13.04 -8.67
CA MET A 1 3.17 -12.19 -7.75
C MET A 1 4.22 -13.01 -7.00
N LEU A 2 3.85 -14.08 -6.29
CA LEU A 2 4.83 -14.95 -5.61
C LEU A 2 5.72 -15.74 -6.57
N THR A 3 5.21 -16.16 -7.73
CA THR A 3 5.97 -16.98 -8.70
C THR A 3 7.14 -16.27 -9.39
N GLN A 4 7.23 -14.94 -9.29
CA GLN A 4 8.27 -14.14 -9.98
C GLN A 4 9.49 -13.84 -9.08
N GLY A 5 9.40 -14.11 -7.77
CA GLY A 5 10.46 -13.79 -6.82
C GLY A 5 11.51 -14.89 -6.71
N ASN A 6 12.79 -14.56 -6.95
CA ASN A 6 13.90 -15.51 -6.78
C ASN A 6 14.06 -16.04 -5.33
N LEU A 7 13.46 -15.36 -4.35
CA LEU A 7 13.50 -15.74 -2.93
C LEU A 7 12.16 -16.24 -2.40
N THR A 8 11.16 -16.46 -3.26
CA THR A 8 9.82 -16.86 -2.81
C THR A 8 9.86 -18.15 -2.00
N SER A 9 10.57 -19.17 -2.49
CA SER A 9 10.71 -20.45 -1.79
C SER A 9 11.40 -20.37 -0.42
N LYS A 10 12.12 -19.28 -0.13
CA LYS A 10 12.76 -19.06 1.18
C LYS A 10 11.77 -18.57 2.23
N PHE A 11 10.73 -17.84 1.82
CA PHE A 11 9.85 -17.12 2.73
C PHE A 11 8.38 -17.52 2.60
N PHE A 12 8.01 -18.25 1.56
CA PHE A 12 6.64 -18.64 1.28
C PHE A 12 6.55 -20.12 0.91
N SER A 13 5.49 -20.80 1.37
CA SER A 13 5.15 -22.15 0.96
C SER A 13 4.70 -22.20 -0.51
N ALA A 14 4.55 -23.41 -1.05
CA ALA A 14 3.99 -23.61 -2.39
C ALA A 14 2.53 -23.11 -2.49
N GLU A 15 1.81 -23.16 -1.37
CA GLU A 15 0.44 -22.66 -1.19
C GLU A 15 0.40 -21.14 -0.98
N GLY A 16 1.55 -20.48 -0.84
CA GLY A 16 1.68 -19.03 -0.68
C GLY A 16 1.62 -18.52 0.75
N GLU A 17 1.71 -19.41 1.74
CA GLU A 17 1.74 -19.04 3.16
C GLU A 17 3.12 -18.53 3.55
N PHE A 18 3.20 -17.52 4.42
CA PHE A 18 4.47 -16.99 4.89
C PHE A 18 5.12 -17.91 5.93
N CYS A 19 6.38 -18.29 5.73
CA CYS A 19 7.07 -19.33 6.48
C CYS A 19 8.44 -18.89 7.02
N ALA A 20 8.64 -17.61 7.36
CA ALA A 20 9.95 -17.11 7.82
C ALA A 20 10.24 -17.31 9.33
N GLY A 21 9.40 -18.06 10.04
CA GLY A 21 9.58 -18.34 11.48
C GLY A 21 9.34 -17.15 12.41
N ILE A 22 8.77 -16.04 11.90
CA ILE A 22 8.33 -14.89 12.69
C ILE A 22 6.80 -14.79 12.67
N PRO A 23 6.16 -14.42 13.78
CA PRO A 23 4.72 -14.26 13.82
C PRO A 23 4.31 -13.08 12.92
N LEU A 24 3.27 -13.30 12.12
CA LEU A 24 2.60 -12.21 11.41
C LEU A 24 1.78 -11.42 12.42
N LEU A 25 2.00 -10.11 12.45
CA LEU A 25 1.10 -9.20 13.16
C LEU A 25 -0.24 -9.17 12.43
N GLY A 26 -1.33 -8.98 13.20
CA GLY A 26 -2.66 -8.82 12.64
C GLY A 26 -2.70 -7.68 11.61
N PRO A 27 -3.59 -7.74 10.62
CA PRO A 27 -3.72 -6.69 9.61
C PRO A 27 -4.09 -5.38 10.29
N VAL A 28 -3.32 -4.33 10.02
CA VAL A 28 -3.61 -2.96 10.45
C VAL A 28 -4.12 -2.19 9.25
N GLN A 29 -5.25 -1.51 9.38
CA GLN A 29 -5.82 -0.76 8.27
C GLN A 29 -4.97 0.49 7.99
N LEU A 30 -4.90 0.89 6.71
CA LEU A 30 -4.17 2.10 6.32
C LEU A 30 -4.67 3.35 7.07
N GLN A 31 -5.98 3.41 7.32
CA GLN A 31 -6.65 4.49 8.03
C GLN A 31 -6.25 4.61 9.50
N GLU A 32 -5.86 3.49 10.12
CA GLU A 32 -5.40 3.44 11.51
C GLU A 32 -3.94 3.87 11.62
N ARG A 33 -3.14 3.66 10.56
CA ARG A 33 -1.73 4.09 10.50
C ARG A 33 -1.56 5.59 10.34
N GLU A 34 -2.49 6.26 9.66
CA GLU A 34 -2.46 7.72 9.52
C GLU A 34 -3.08 8.39 10.74
N THR A 35 -2.26 9.00 11.60
CA THR A 35 -2.72 9.62 12.86
C THR A 35 -2.59 11.14 12.87
N SER A 36 -1.91 11.74 11.89
CA SER A 36 -1.58 13.16 11.87
C SER A 36 -2.72 13.99 11.30
N LEU A 37 -3.32 13.51 10.21
CA LEU A 37 -4.45 14.18 9.55
C LEU A 37 -5.79 13.85 10.21
N LYS A 38 -6.78 14.75 10.09
CA LYS A 38 -8.15 14.52 10.60
C LYS A 38 -9.20 14.94 9.59
N GLY A 39 -10.42 14.44 9.78
CA GLY A 39 -11.58 14.87 9.01
C GLY A 39 -11.44 14.68 7.48
N PRO A 40 -11.97 15.62 6.67
CA PRO A 40 -11.98 15.51 5.22
C PRO A 40 -10.58 15.41 4.57
N GLU A 41 -9.60 16.13 5.12
CA GLU A 41 -8.22 16.12 4.64
C GLU A 41 -7.62 14.71 4.73
N LYS A 42 -7.78 14.04 5.88
CA LYS A 42 -7.35 12.64 6.05
C LYS A 42 -8.00 11.72 5.02
N LEU A 43 -9.29 11.90 4.75
CA LEU A 43 -10.00 11.07 3.77
C LEU A 43 -9.46 11.28 2.36
N ALA A 44 -9.18 12.52 1.96
CA ALA A 44 -8.58 12.85 0.67
C ALA A 44 -7.16 12.27 0.55
N PHE A 45 -6.33 12.43 1.58
CA PHE A 45 -4.98 11.85 1.63
C PHE A 45 -5.02 10.33 1.48
N LEU A 46 -5.88 9.64 2.23
CA LEU A 46 -6.01 8.19 2.14
C LEU A 46 -6.52 7.72 0.78
N ARG A 47 -7.31 8.52 0.05
CA ARG A 47 -7.68 8.20 -1.35
C ARG A 47 -6.45 8.28 -2.25
N MET A 48 -5.64 9.32 -2.13
CA MET A 48 -4.40 9.47 -2.89
C MET A 48 -3.42 8.32 -2.58
N VAL A 49 -3.13 8.04 -1.31
CA VAL A 49 -2.17 6.99 -0.91
C VAL A 49 -2.59 5.61 -1.42
N ARG A 50 -3.89 5.32 -1.50
CA ARG A 50 -4.37 4.06 -2.10
C ARG A 50 -3.99 3.94 -3.58
N LYS A 51 -3.89 5.04 -4.33
CA LYS A 51 -3.42 5.02 -5.73
C LYS A 51 -1.93 4.68 -5.83
N ILE A 52 -1.16 4.97 -4.77
CA ILE A 52 0.29 4.69 -4.68
C ILE A 52 0.52 3.24 -4.21
N LEU A 53 -0.18 2.82 -3.15
CA LEU A 53 -0.02 1.51 -2.50
C LEU A 53 -0.74 0.38 -3.23
N GLN A 54 -0.46 0.22 -4.52
CA GLN A 54 -0.94 -0.87 -5.34
C GLN A 54 0.10 -1.99 -5.42
N TRP A 55 -0.36 -3.22 -5.14
CA TRP A 55 0.48 -4.43 -5.22
C TRP A 55 0.88 -4.74 -6.66
N GLN A 56 -0.07 -4.67 -7.60
CA GLN A 56 0.23 -4.79 -9.02
C GLN A 56 0.78 -3.45 -9.52
N PRO A 57 1.99 -3.42 -10.09
CA PRO A 57 2.60 -2.17 -10.55
C PRO A 57 1.81 -1.50 -11.66
N GLU A 58 1.09 -2.25 -12.49
CA GLU A 58 0.25 -1.73 -13.58
C GLU A 58 -0.92 -0.88 -13.09
N ASN A 59 -1.40 -1.15 -11.87
CA ASN A 59 -2.50 -0.38 -11.26
C ASN A 59 -1.99 0.84 -10.49
N ARG A 60 -0.67 0.98 -10.30
CA ARG A 60 -0.08 2.07 -9.54
C ARG A 60 -0.12 3.35 -10.36
N SER A 61 -0.67 4.42 -9.80
CA SER A 61 -0.62 5.72 -10.45
C SER A 61 0.82 6.23 -10.59
N SER A 62 1.11 6.82 -11.73
CA SER A 62 2.39 7.47 -12.00
C SER A 62 2.52 8.79 -11.23
N ALA A 63 3.76 9.27 -11.05
CA ALA A 63 4.01 10.57 -10.42
C ALA A 63 3.28 11.72 -11.13
N LYS A 64 3.20 11.67 -12.47
CA LYS A 64 2.51 12.67 -13.29
C LYS A 64 0.99 12.69 -13.05
N GLU A 65 0.39 11.54 -12.79
CA GLU A 65 -1.04 11.46 -12.47
C GLU A 65 -1.30 11.92 -11.03
N LEU A 66 -0.42 11.55 -10.09
CA LEU A 66 -0.51 11.94 -8.68
C LEU A 66 -0.34 13.44 -8.46
N GLU A 67 0.48 14.11 -9.28
CA GLU A 67 0.62 15.58 -9.27
C GLU A 67 -0.75 16.27 -9.39
N ARG A 68 -1.68 15.67 -10.13
CA ARG A 68 -3.03 16.21 -10.39
C ARG A 68 -4.07 15.70 -9.40
N ASP A 69 -3.67 14.95 -8.38
CA ASP A 69 -4.59 14.45 -7.37
C ASP A 69 -5.20 15.60 -6.56
N GLU A 70 -6.48 15.47 -6.20
CA GLU A 70 -7.23 16.44 -5.39
C GLU A 70 -6.47 16.80 -4.12
N TRP A 71 -5.86 15.83 -3.43
CA TRP A 71 -5.16 16.08 -2.18
C TRP A 71 -3.91 16.93 -2.41
N ILE A 72 -3.10 16.60 -3.43
CA ILE A 72 -1.92 17.39 -3.80
C ILE A 72 -2.32 18.82 -4.18
N GLN A 73 -3.35 18.99 -5.01
CA GLN A 73 -3.76 20.31 -5.48
C GLN A 73 -4.45 21.19 -4.42
N SER A 74 -4.96 20.59 -3.34
CA SER A 74 -5.74 21.31 -2.32
C SER A 74 -4.97 21.58 -1.02
N TYR A 75 -3.99 20.74 -0.67
CA TYR A 75 -3.32 20.77 0.62
C TYR A 75 -1.79 20.89 0.53
N PHE A 76 -1.22 20.88 -0.68
CA PHE A 76 0.22 21.02 -0.94
C PHE A 76 0.47 22.21 -1.87
#